data_AF-A0A3S5CBB4-F1
#
_entry.id   AF-A0A3S5CBB4-F1
#
_cell.length_a   1.000
_cell.length_b   1.000
_cell.length_c   1.000
_cell.angle_alpha   90.00
_cell.angle_beta   90.00
_cell.angle_gamma   90.00
#
_symmetry.space_group_name_H-M   'P 1'
#
loop_
_entity.id
_entity.type
_entity.pdbx_description
1 polymer ?
#
loop_
_entity_poly.entity_id
_entity_poly.type
_entity_poly.pdbx_seq_one_letter_code
_entity_poly.pdbx_strand_id
1 'polypeptide(L)'
;MEIGEGYYYRYTPEAIAFESNTNRKLNIEFSPALNDRYAFRWVTATSPGDVTLEDKTDSGIQIGVDDGDDVADDIYIEVWVLDKQTNIRFMCDPQIINKKPS
;
A
#
# COMPACT_ATOMS: atom_id res chain seq x y z
N MET A 1 22.68 14.40 3.44
CA MET A 1 21.40 15.02 3.81
C MET A 1 20.50 13.89 4.22
N GLU A 2 20.47 13.61 5.53
CA GLU A 2 19.67 12.54 6.11
C GLU A 2 18.19 12.89 5.90
N ILE A 3 17.50 12.06 5.11
CA ILE A 3 16.04 12.02 5.11
C ILE A 3 15.70 11.46 6.49
N GLY A 4 15.29 12.37 7.38
CA GLY A 4 15.38 12.23 8.83
C GLY A 4 14.86 10.94 9.45
N GLU A 5 15.42 10.65 10.63
CA GLU A 5 15.30 9.47 11.51
C GLU A 5 13.87 9.02 11.90
N GLY A 6 12.81 9.53 11.27
CA GLY A 6 11.44 9.05 11.41
C GLY A 6 10.83 8.39 10.17
N TYR A 7 11.49 8.49 9.00
CA TYR A 7 10.91 8.06 7.73
C TYR A 7 11.07 6.56 7.44
N TYR A 8 12.16 5.97 7.95
CA TYR A 8 12.54 4.59 7.63
C TYR A 8 11.84 3.50 8.46
N TYR A 9 11.20 3.84 9.59
CA TYR A 9 10.77 2.83 10.57
C TYR A 9 9.28 2.51 10.64
N ARG A 10 8.42 3.13 9.82
CA ARG A 10 6.96 2.89 9.91
C ARG A 10 6.26 2.50 8.60
N TYR A 11 7.00 2.41 7.50
CA TYR A 11 6.41 2.31 6.16
C TYR A 11 7.04 1.21 5.30
N THR A 12 7.62 0.19 5.93
CA THR A 12 7.69 -1.14 5.32
C THR A 12 6.44 -1.86 5.79
N PRO A 13 5.40 -2.03 4.98
CA PRO A 13 4.36 -2.99 5.31
C PRO A 13 5.06 -4.33 5.40
N GLU A 14 5.21 -4.83 6.62
CA GLU A 14 5.36 -6.26 6.85
C GLU A 14 4.28 -6.94 6.00
N ALA A 15 4.65 -8.02 5.32
CA ALA A 15 3.75 -8.81 4.52
C ALA A 15 2.36 -8.93 5.17
N ILE A 16 1.33 -8.36 4.53
CA ILE A 16 -0.03 -8.43 5.06
C ILE A 16 -0.60 -9.79 4.67
N ALA A 17 -0.91 -10.61 5.66
CA ALA A 17 -1.58 -11.89 5.48
C ALA A 17 -3.07 -11.77 5.85
N PHE A 18 -3.91 -12.27 4.96
CA PHE A 18 -5.35 -12.40 5.21
C PHE A 18 -5.65 -13.83 5.65
N GLU A 19 -6.44 -13.97 6.71
CA GLU A 19 -6.90 -15.28 7.23
C GLU A 19 -8.11 -15.83 6.47
N SER A 20 -8.68 -15.05 5.53
CA SER A 20 -9.80 -15.43 4.68
C SER A 20 -9.69 -14.80 3.29
N ASN A 21 -10.18 -15.50 2.27
CA ASN A 21 -10.25 -15.03 0.87
C ASN A 21 -11.55 -14.28 0.56
N THR A 22 -12.13 -13.60 1.56
CA THR A 22 -13.44 -12.92 1.44
C THR A 22 -13.36 -11.48 1.94
N ASN A 23 -13.86 -10.50 1.16
CA ASN A 23 -13.90 -9.07 1.48
C ASN A 23 -12.54 -8.53 1.98
N ARG A 24 -11.45 -8.96 1.35
CA ARG A 24 -10.09 -8.55 1.71
C ARG A 24 -9.84 -7.11 1.29
N LYS A 25 -9.40 -6.28 2.24
CA LYS A 25 -9.09 -4.87 2.00
C LYS A 25 -7.73 -4.51 2.58
N LEU A 26 -6.92 -3.87 1.76
CA LEU A 26 -5.68 -3.25 2.14
C LEU A 26 -5.90 -1.74 2.25
N ASN A 27 -5.68 -1.20 3.45
CA ASN A 27 -5.70 0.24 3.70
C ASN A 27 -4.28 0.72 3.95
N ILE A 28 -3.84 1.70 3.17
CA ILE A 28 -2.53 2.34 3.30
C ILE A 28 -2.76 3.80 3.64
N GLU A 29 -2.36 4.22 4.83
CA GLU A 29 -2.65 5.55 5.35
C GLU A 29 -1.41 6.20 5.95
N PHE A 30 -1.17 7.47 5.64
CA PHE A 30 -0.13 8.21 6.35
C PHE A 30 -0.53 8.37 7.81
N SER A 31 0.47 8.38 8.69
CA SER A 31 0.28 8.94 10.03
C SER A 31 -0.28 10.37 9.90
N PRO A 32 -1.30 10.77 10.66
CA PRO A 32 -1.92 12.10 10.54
C PRO A 32 -0.91 13.26 10.60
N ALA A 33 0.18 13.10 11.36
CA ALA A 33 1.27 14.08 11.46
C ALA A 33 2.04 14.33 10.13
N LEU A 34 1.85 13.45 9.14
CA LEU A 34 2.51 13.50 7.84
C LEU A 34 1.60 14.03 6.72
N ASN A 35 0.30 14.21 6.98
CA ASN A 35 -0.70 14.60 5.98
C ASN A 35 -0.42 15.97 5.34
N ASP A 36 0.25 16.88 6.06
CA ASP A 36 0.63 18.19 5.52
C ASP A 36 1.90 18.14 4.67
N ARG A 37 2.75 17.12 4.85
CA ARG A 37 4.03 16.99 4.15
C ARG A 37 3.94 16.07 2.94
N TYR A 38 3.17 15.00 3.01
CA TYR A 38 3.16 13.97 1.98
C TYR A 38 1.79 13.78 1.36
N ALA A 39 1.78 13.34 0.11
CA ALA A 39 0.56 12.97 -0.61
C ALA A 39 0.81 11.72 -1.46
N PHE A 40 -0.07 10.73 -1.37
CA PHE A 40 -0.06 9.60 -2.29
C PHE A 40 -0.34 10.06 -3.72
N ARG A 41 0.33 9.48 -4.70
CA ARG A 41 0.18 9.84 -6.12
C ARG A 41 -0.30 8.71 -6.98
N TRP A 42 0.42 7.61 -7.01
CA TRP A 42 0.03 6.47 -7.82
C TRP A 42 0.35 5.17 -7.09
N VAL A 43 -0.39 4.14 -7.47
CA VAL A 43 -0.24 2.78 -6.96
C VAL A 43 -0.23 1.81 -8.13
N THR A 44 0.65 0.83 -8.08
CA THR A 44 0.73 -0.28 -9.04
C THR A 44 0.63 -1.60 -8.29
N ALA A 45 0.24 -2.65 -9.00
CA ALA A 45 0.20 -4.00 -8.47
C ALA A 45 0.85 -4.96 -9.48
N THR A 46 1.53 -6.01 -9.01
CA THR A 46 2.07 -7.06 -9.90
C THR A 46 0.99 -7.90 -10.55
N SER A 47 -0.17 -8.05 -9.89
CA SER A 47 -1.37 -8.67 -10.44
C SER A 47 -2.55 -7.70 -10.41
N PRO A 48 -2.61 -6.73 -11.34
CA PRO A 48 -3.65 -5.70 -11.35
C PRO A 48 -5.05 -6.26 -11.68
N GLY A 49 -5.15 -7.50 -12.16
CA GLY A 49 -6.41 -8.19 -12.39
C GLY A 49 -7.04 -8.77 -11.13
N ASP A 50 -6.28 -8.89 -10.04
CA ASP A 50 -6.72 -9.50 -8.78
C ASP A 50 -7.05 -8.45 -7.70
N VAL A 51 -6.92 -7.16 -8.05
CA VAL A 51 -7.12 -6.05 -7.12
C VAL A 51 -7.90 -4.92 -7.76
N THR A 52 -8.65 -4.20 -6.94
CA THR A 52 -9.40 -3.02 -7.33
C THR A 52 -9.00 -1.83 -6.45
N LEU A 53 -8.63 -0.70 -7.06
CA LEU A 53 -8.49 0.56 -6.33
C LEU A 53 -9.89 1.08 -5.97
N GLU A 54 -10.29 0.94 -4.71
CA GLU A 54 -11.62 1.32 -4.24
C GLU A 54 -11.71 2.82 -3.91
N ASP A 55 -10.70 3.36 -3.20
CA ASP A 55 -10.62 4.77 -2.85
C ASP A 55 -9.18 5.27 -2.85
N LYS A 56 -9.02 6.56 -3.17
CA LYS A 56 -7.74 7.25 -3.12
C LYS A 56 -7.92 8.71 -2.71
N THR A 57 -7.22 9.09 -1.65
CA THR A 57 -7.02 10.49 -1.25
C THR A 57 -5.53 10.85 -1.29
N ASP A 58 -5.18 12.06 -0.81
CA ASP A 58 -3.79 12.44 -0.58
C ASP A 58 -3.18 11.65 0.59
N SER A 59 -3.96 11.26 1.60
CA SER A 59 -3.47 10.64 2.84
C SER A 59 -3.83 9.16 3.00
N GLY A 60 -4.63 8.60 2.09
CA GLY A 60 -5.08 7.22 2.14
C GLY A 60 -5.22 6.59 0.76
N ILE A 61 -5.01 5.28 0.70
CA ILE A 61 -5.32 4.41 -0.44
C ILE A 61 -6.05 3.18 0.13
N GLN A 62 -7.18 2.83 -0.48
CA GLN A 62 -7.91 1.60 -0.19
C GLN A 62 -7.92 0.71 -1.44
N ILE A 63 -7.44 -0.53 -1.27
CA ILE A 63 -7.37 -1.54 -2.33
C ILE A 63 -8.20 -2.74 -1.88
N GLY A 64 -9.21 -3.10 -2.66
CA GLY A 64 -9.89 -4.38 -2.55
C GLY A 64 -9.06 -5.47 -3.23
N VAL A 65 -8.98 -6.64 -2.62
CA VAL A 65 -8.42 -7.85 -3.25
C VAL A 65 -9.60 -8.75 -3.59
N ASP A 66 -9.64 -9.25 -4.83
CA ASP A 66 -10.74 -10.06 -5.33
C ASP A 66 -10.97 -11.29 -4.44
N ASP A 67 -12.21 -11.75 -4.37
CA ASP A 67 -12.57 -12.96 -3.62
C ASP A 67 -12.34 -14.20 -4.49
N GLY A 68 -11.88 -15.30 -3.88
CA GLY A 68 -11.73 -16.59 -4.56
C GLY A 68 -10.31 -17.19 -4.49
N ASP A 69 -10.21 -18.43 -4.95
CA ASP A 69 -8.99 -19.25 -4.84
C ASP A 69 -8.03 -19.11 -6.03
N ASP A 70 -8.48 -18.44 -7.10
CA ASP A 70 -7.71 -18.19 -8.33
C ASP A 70 -6.85 -16.90 -8.25
N VAL A 71 -6.89 -16.20 -7.12
CA VAL A 71 -6.09 -15.00 -6.86
C VAL A 71 -4.62 -15.38 -6.68
N ALA A 72 -3.70 -14.54 -7.20
CA ALA A 72 -2.27 -14.75 -7.04
C ALA A 72 -1.85 -14.96 -5.57
N ASP A 73 -0.93 -15.91 -5.33
CA ASP A 73 -0.44 -16.24 -3.99
C ASP A 73 0.27 -15.03 -3.33
N ASP A 74 1.00 -14.25 -4.11
CA ASP A 74 1.65 -13.01 -3.66
C ASP A 74 1.28 -11.85 -4.59
N ILE A 75 0.82 -10.75 -4.01
CA ILE A 75 0.53 -9.51 -4.73
C ILE A 75 1.42 -8.42 -4.15
N TYR A 76 2.26 -7.86 -5.00
CA TYR A 76 3.15 -6.77 -4.62
C TYR A 76 2.52 -5.46 -5.05
N ILE A 77 2.52 -4.48 -4.14
CA ILE A 77 1.94 -3.16 -4.35
C ILE A 77 3.08 -2.14 -4.30
N GLU A 78 3.25 -1.32 -5.34
CA GLU A 78 4.17 -0.18 -5.26
C GLU A 78 3.34 1.09 -5.05
N VAL A 79 3.69 1.87 -4.04
CA VAL A 79 3.01 3.13 -3.73
C VAL A 79 3.97 4.27 -3.91
N TRP A 80 3.57 5.28 -4.67
CA TRP A 80 4.38 6.46 -4.87
C TRP A 80 3.81 7.66 -4.15
N VAL A 81 4.72 8.43 -3.59
CA VAL A 81 4.47 9.53 -2.68
C VAL A 81 5.13 10.79 -3.22
N LEU A 82 4.43 11.91 -3.10
CA LEU A 82 4.97 13.25 -3.30
C LEU A 82 5.25 13.88 -1.94
N ASP A 83 6.48 14.37 -1.74
CA ASP A 83 6.76 15.38 -0.72
C ASP A 83 6.26 16.73 -1.25
N LYS A 84 5.22 17.29 -0.63
CA LYS A 84 4.58 18.55 -1.04
C LYS A 84 5.47 19.78 -0.81
N GLN A 85 6.47 19.69 0.07
CA GLN A 85 7.37 20.81 0.38
C GLN A 85 8.51 20.88 -0.64
N THR A 86 9.04 19.72 -1.03
CA THR A 86 10.18 19.65 -1.97
C THR A 86 9.76 19.36 -3.40
N ASN A 87 8.50 18.97 -3.62
CA ASN A 87 7.94 18.51 -4.89
C ASN A 87 8.64 17.26 -5.46
N ILE A 88 9.39 16.54 -4.62
CA ILE A 88 10.09 15.31 -4.98
C ILE A 88 9.12 14.13 -4.87
N ARG A 89 9.22 13.21 -5.83
CA ARG A 89 8.48 11.95 -5.82
C ARG A 89 9.42 10.80 -5.47
N PHE A 90 8.95 9.89 -4.65
CA PHE A 90 9.66 8.68 -4.28
C PHE A 90 8.66 7.55 -4.08
N MET A 91 9.17 6.32 -4.06
CA MET A 91 8.38 5.11 -3.98
C MET A 91 8.50 4.48 -2.57
N CYS A 92 7.45 3.78 -2.15
CA CYS A 92 7.33 2.94 -0.97
C CYS A 92 6.72 1.58 -1.35
N ASP A 93 7.24 0.48 -0.79
CA ASP A 93 6.99 -0.89 -1.25
C ASP A 93 6.25 -1.79 -0.22
N PRO A 94 4.90 -1.83 -0.23
CA PRO A 94 4.14 -2.89 0.42
C PRO A 94 4.25 -4.27 -0.25
N GLN A 95 4.41 -5.32 0.56
CA GLN A 95 4.17 -6.71 0.13
C GLN A 95 2.89 -7.25 0.77
N ILE A 96 2.06 -7.98 0.01
CA ILE A 96 0.91 -8.77 0.52
C ILE A 96 1.25 -10.25 0.31
N ILE A 97 1.08 -11.08 1.35
CA ILE A 97 1.29 -12.54 1.28
C ILE A 97 -0.05 -13.22 1.55
N ASN A 98 -0.63 -13.91 0.57
CA ASN A 98 -1.84 -14.70 0.79
C ASN A 98 -1.48 -16.07 1.39
N LYS A 99 -2.01 -16.39 2.57
CA LYS A 99 -1.90 -17.74 3.14
C LYS A 99 -3.16 -18.52 2.83
N LYS A 100 -3.02 -19.61 2.06
CA LYS A 100 -4.10 -20.56 1.84
C LYS A 100 -4.39 -21.33 3.13
N PRO A 101 -5.67 -21.53 3.52
CA PRO A 101 -6.01 -22.44 4.61
C PRO A 101 -5.53 -23.85 4.25
N SER A 102 -4.76 -24.46 5.15
CA SER A 102 -4.29 -25.85 5.05
C SER A 102 -5.36 -26.87 5.38
#